data_AF-A0A849E535-F1
#
_entry.id   AF-A0A849E535-F1
#
_cell.length_a   1.000
_cell.length_b   1.000
_cell.length_c   1.000
_cell.angle_alpha   90.00
_cell.angle_beta   90.00
_cell.angle_gamma   90.00
#
_symmetry.space_group_name_H-M   'P 1'
#
loop_
_entity.id
_entity.type
_entity.pdbx_description
1 polymer ?
#
loop_
_entity_poly.entity_id
_entity_poly.type
_entity_poly.pdbx_seq_one_letter_code
_entity_poly.pdbx_strand_id
1 'polypeptide(L)'
;VVYSAIDEDAPCTLSATVIGEVVRKQIGFDGLLMSDDLSMKALDASLAQVVGENLSNFRSSMHARSELALNAGCDVLLHCNGDIEEMRQVADAAGTLKGTAKKRALRALSFLRAPDDFDVAEAERVLDSMMAMA
;
A
#
# COMPACT_ATOMS: atom_id res chain seq x y z
N VAL A 1 2.23 2.23 10.39
CA VAL A 1 2.09 2.70 11.79
C VAL A 1 1.24 1.71 12.58
N VAL A 2 1.61 1.41 13.83
CA VAL A 2 0.84 0.57 14.76
C VAL A 2 -0.05 1.45 15.63
N TYR A 3 -1.32 1.06 15.78
CA TYR A 3 -2.29 1.76 16.62
C TYR A 3 -2.62 0.87 17.83
N SER A 4 -1.74 0.85 18.84
CA SER A 4 -1.80 -0.11 19.95
C SER A 4 -3.11 -0.11 20.76
N ALA A 5 -3.88 0.97 20.74
CA ALA A 5 -5.21 1.01 21.35
C ALA A 5 -6.28 0.20 20.59
N ILE A 6 -5.99 -0.22 19.35
CA ILE A 6 -6.90 -0.94 18.46
C ILE A 6 -6.31 -2.31 18.08
N ASP A 7 -5.05 -2.31 17.64
CA ASP A 7 -4.29 -3.49 17.27
C ASP A 7 -2.81 -3.21 17.59
N GLU A 8 -2.30 -3.88 18.62
CA GLU A 8 -0.91 -3.75 19.07
C GLU A 8 0.07 -4.63 18.29
N ASP A 9 -0.44 -5.62 17.56
CA ASP A 9 0.36 -6.62 16.88
C ASP A 9 0.67 -6.23 15.43
N ALA A 10 -0.27 -5.55 14.77
CA ALA A 10 -0.16 -5.26 13.33
C ALA A 10 -0.21 -3.75 13.01
N PRO A 11 0.61 -3.28 12.05
CA PRO A 11 0.43 -1.95 11.50
C PRO A 11 -0.88 -1.89 10.69
N CYS A 12 -1.44 -0.68 10.55
CA CYS A 12 -2.74 -0.46 9.93
C CYS A 12 -2.99 -1.20 8.60
N THR A 13 -2.01 -1.20 7.70
CA THR A 13 -2.14 -1.82 6.36
C THR A 13 -2.08 -3.34 6.38
N LEU A 14 -1.74 -3.95 7.52
CA LEU A 14 -1.70 -5.40 7.75
C LEU A 14 -2.69 -5.84 8.83
N SER A 15 -3.49 -4.93 9.38
CA SER A 15 -4.46 -5.21 10.45
C SER A 15 -5.87 -5.34 9.89
N ALA A 16 -6.41 -6.56 9.91
CA ALA A 16 -7.81 -6.82 9.57
C ALA A 16 -8.77 -6.12 10.54
N THR A 17 -8.37 -5.96 11.80
CA THR A 17 -9.16 -5.25 12.82
C THR A 17 -9.27 -3.77 12.49
N VAL A 18 -8.15 -3.10 12.22
CA VAL A 18 -8.16 -1.67 11.91
C VAL A 18 -8.92 -1.42 10.60
N ILE A 19 -8.65 -2.18 9.54
CA ILE A 19 -9.34 -1.96 8.26
C ILE A 19 -10.82 -2.35 8.37
N GLY A 20 -11.13 -3.54 8.88
CA GLY A 20 -12.49 -4.06 8.95
C GLY A 20 -13.39 -3.29 9.92
N GLU A 21 -12.96 -3.14 11.17
CA GLU A 21 -13.80 -2.55 12.22
C GLU A 21 -13.77 -1.02 12.19
N VAL A 22 -12.62 -0.41 11.92
CA VAL A 22 -12.50 1.05 11.95
C VAL A 22 -12.77 1.64 10.58
N VAL A 23 -11.99 1.27 9.55
CA VAL A 23 -12.09 1.91 8.23
C VAL A 23 -13.41 1.56 7.52
N ARG A 24 -13.78 0.28 7.46
CA ARG A 24 -14.99 -0.15 6.74
C ARG A 24 -16.27 0.05 7.54
N LYS A 25 -16.30 -0.19 8.86
CA LYS A 25 -17.53 -0.09 9.66
C LYS A 25 -17.69 1.28 10.34
N GLN A 26 -16.77 1.71 11.20
CA GLN A 26 -16.95 2.95 11.96
C GLN A 26 -16.85 4.21 11.08
N ILE A 27 -15.82 4.30 10.25
CA ILE A 27 -15.66 5.41 9.29
C ILE A 27 -16.65 5.26 8.12
N GLY A 28 -17.03 4.03 7.77
CA GLY A 28 -17.92 3.75 6.64
C GLY A 28 -17.24 3.97 5.28
N PHE A 29 -15.91 3.89 5.21
CA PHE A 29 -15.19 4.13 3.98
C PHE A 29 -15.32 2.94 3.01
N ASP A 30 -16.00 3.18 1.89
CA ASP A 30 -16.18 2.19 0.81
C ASP A 30 -15.35 2.52 -0.45
N GLY A 31 -14.35 3.39 -0.34
CA GLY A 31 -13.41 3.66 -1.43
C GLY A 31 -12.32 2.58 -1.55
N LEU A 32 -11.46 2.73 -2.55
CA LEU A 32 -10.31 1.86 -2.77
C LEU A 32 -9.27 2.03 -1.66
N LEU A 33 -8.79 0.92 -1.11
CA LEU A 33 -7.62 0.91 -0.23
C LEU A 33 -6.42 0.31 -0.95
N MET A 34 -5.30 1.03 -0.92
CA MET A 34 -4.00 0.57 -1.39
C MET A 34 -3.13 0.23 -0.17
N SER A 35 -2.31 -0.81 -0.25
CA SER A 35 -1.29 -1.05 0.77
C SER A 35 -0.26 0.09 0.78
N ASP A 36 0.50 0.19 1.87
CA ASP A 36 1.78 0.91 1.81
C ASP A 36 2.76 0.13 0.92
N ASP A 37 3.91 0.72 0.60
CA ASP A 37 4.96 0.03 -0.14
C ASP A 37 5.46 -1.20 0.64
N LEU A 38 5.20 -2.38 0.09
CA LEU A 38 5.53 -3.67 0.70
C LEU A 38 7.04 -3.88 0.89
N SER A 39 7.85 -3.17 0.09
CA SER A 39 9.31 -3.22 0.14
C SER A 39 9.93 -2.36 1.25
N MET A 40 9.11 -1.60 2.00
CA MET A 40 9.59 -0.79 3.11
C MET A 40 10.17 -1.67 4.22
N LYS A 41 11.46 -1.46 4.52
CA LYS A 41 12.21 -2.17 5.57
C LYS A 41 11.62 -1.99 6.97
N ALA A 42 10.87 -0.92 7.21
CA ALA A 42 10.19 -0.68 8.48
C ALA A 42 9.10 -1.73 8.78
N LEU A 43 8.55 -2.39 7.75
CA LEU A 43 7.57 -3.46 7.92
C LEU A 43 8.20 -4.73 8.52
N ASP A 44 9.50 -4.96 8.33
CA ASP A 44 10.18 -6.17 8.81
C ASP A 44 10.06 -6.38 10.32
N ALA A 45 10.16 -5.27 11.09
CA ALA A 45 10.11 -5.32 12.56
C ALA A 45 8.70 -5.60 13.07
N SER A 46 7.67 -5.03 12.42
CA SER A 46 6.27 -5.28 12.77
C SER A 46 5.78 -6.65 12.30
N LEU A 47 6.31 -7.15 11.18
CA LEU A 47 5.97 -8.49 10.68
C LEU A 47 6.42 -9.59 11.64
N ALA A 48 7.53 -9.41 12.36
CA ALA A 48 7.97 -10.34 13.40
C ALA A 48 6.88 -10.66 14.44
N GLN A 49 6.07 -9.66 14.78
CA GLN A 49 4.97 -9.80 15.74
C GLN A 49 3.75 -10.48 15.11
N VAL A 50 3.48 -10.21 13.83
CA VAL A 50 2.31 -10.78 13.11
C VAL A 50 2.49 -12.25 12.72
N VAL A 51 3.71 -12.68 12.37
CA VAL A 51 3.96 -14.04 11.83
C VAL A 51 4.80 -14.97 12.72
N GLY A 52 5.22 -14.53 13.90
CA GLY A 52 5.91 -15.36 14.89
C GLY A 52 7.26 -15.94 14.40
N GLU A 53 7.66 -17.11 14.91
CA GLU A 53 8.98 -17.72 14.64
C GLU A 53 9.21 -18.15 13.16
N ASN A 54 8.17 -18.16 12.32
CA ASN A 54 8.28 -18.42 10.86
C ASN A 54 8.84 -17.22 10.06
N LEU A 55 9.41 -16.24 10.76
CA LEU A 55 9.86 -14.96 10.25
C LEU A 55 10.97 -15.03 9.19
N SER A 56 11.82 -16.06 9.20
CA SER A 56 12.94 -16.18 8.25
C SER A 56 12.47 -16.36 6.81
N ASN A 57 11.39 -17.11 6.59
CA ASN A 57 10.76 -17.26 5.28
C ASN A 57 9.92 -16.04 4.91
N PHE A 58 9.38 -15.34 5.90
CA PHE A 58 8.42 -14.25 5.70
C PHE A 58 9.07 -12.89 5.44
N ARG A 59 10.19 -12.54 6.12
CA ARG A 59 10.95 -11.30 5.86
C ARG A 59 11.41 -11.22 4.40
N SER A 60 11.68 -12.38 3.82
CA SER A 60 12.22 -12.58 2.48
C SER A 60 11.14 -12.71 1.40
N SER A 61 9.87 -12.87 1.78
CA SER A 61 8.80 -13.20 0.83
C SER A 61 7.83 -12.04 0.66
N MET A 62 7.92 -11.39 -0.51
CA MET A 62 6.94 -10.37 -0.91
C MET A 62 5.56 -10.98 -1.15
N HIS A 63 5.48 -12.26 -1.49
CA HIS A 63 4.21 -12.98 -1.60
C HIS A 63 3.46 -12.96 -0.26
N ALA A 64 4.15 -13.31 0.81
CA ALA A 64 3.54 -13.43 2.12
C ALA A 64 3.07 -12.07 2.67
N ARG A 65 3.88 -11.01 2.46
CA ARG A 65 3.48 -9.62 2.77
C ARG A 65 2.24 -9.19 1.98
N SER A 66 2.20 -9.54 0.70
CA SER A 66 1.08 -9.27 -0.20
C SER A 66 -0.19 -9.92 0.32
N GLU A 67 -0.13 -11.20 0.71
CA GLU A 67 -1.27 -11.92 1.28
C GLU A 67 -1.77 -11.29 2.58
N LEU A 68 -0.87 -10.86 3.48
CA LEU A 68 -1.28 -10.18 4.72
C LEU A 68 -2.03 -8.88 4.43
N ALA A 69 -1.52 -8.04 3.53
CA ALA A 69 -2.19 -6.78 3.19
C ALA A 69 -3.57 -7.02 2.54
N LEU A 70 -3.67 -8.01 1.64
CA LEU A 70 -4.96 -8.40 1.04
C LEU A 70 -5.93 -8.95 2.09
N ASN A 71 -5.47 -9.84 2.97
CA ASN A 71 -6.28 -10.42 4.04
C ASN A 71 -6.71 -9.38 5.09
N ALA A 72 -5.88 -8.36 5.32
CA ALA A 72 -6.24 -7.21 6.14
C ALA A 72 -7.37 -6.39 5.51
N GLY A 73 -7.50 -6.41 4.18
CA GLY A 73 -8.58 -5.77 3.44
C GLY A 73 -8.15 -4.63 2.52
N CYS A 74 -6.86 -4.54 2.20
CA CYS A 74 -6.40 -3.73 1.06
C CYS A 74 -6.97 -4.30 -0.24
N ASP A 75 -7.36 -3.42 -1.16
CA ASP A 75 -7.91 -3.80 -2.46
C ASP A 75 -6.81 -3.94 -3.53
N VAL A 76 -5.71 -3.18 -3.40
CA VAL A 76 -4.54 -3.21 -4.30
C VAL A 76 -3.24 -3.11 -3.51
N LEU A 77 -2.16 -3.64 -4.09
CA LEU A 77 -0.84 -3.70 -3.49
C LEU A 77 0.12 -2.72 -4.17
N LEU A 78 1.03 -2.15 -3.39
CA LEU A 78 2.07 -1.23 -3.84
C LEU A 78 3.46 -1.82 -3.59
N HIS A 79 4.31 -1.81 -4.62
CA HIS A 79 5.72 -2.21 -4.56
C HIS A 79 6.53 -1.23 -5.40
N CYS A 80 7.48 -0.53 -4.77
CA CYS A 80 8.11 0.65 -5.39
C CYS A 80 9.60 0.48 -5.72
N ASN A 81 10.29 -0.53 -5.18
CA ASN A 81 11.75 -0.63 -5.30
C ASN A 81 12.24 -1.16 -6.67
N GLY A 82 11.36 -1.75 -7.47
CA GLY A 82 11.67 -2.25 -8.82
C GLY A 82 12.44 -3.57 -8.89
N ASP A 83 12.58 -4.32 -7.80
CA ASP A 83 13.17 -5.67 -7.85
C ASP A 83 12.23 -6.65 -8.56
N ILE A 84 12.71 -7.28 -9.65
CA ILE A 84 11.88 -8.11 -10.53
C ILE A 84 11.45 -9.43 -9.87
N GLU A 85 12.27 -10.00 -8.99
CA GLU A 85 11.92 -11.25 -8.31
C GLU A 85 10.88 -11.00 -7.22
N GLU A 86 10.99 -9.85 -6.54
CA GLU A 86 9.96 -9.36 -5.65
C GLU A 86 8.65 -9.06 -6.38
N MET A 87 8.71 -8.32 -7.51
CA MET A 87 7.52 -8.00 -8.31
C MET A 87 6.78 -9.25 -8.79
N ARG A 88 7.49 -10.33 -9.16
CA ARG A 88 6.86 -11.61 -9.53
C ARG A 88 6.09 -12.22 -8.36
N GLN A 89 6.67 -12.21 -7.16
CA GLN A 89 6.00 -12.71 -5.95
C GLN A 89 4.75 -11.87 -5.61
N VAL A 90 4.84 -10.54 -5.73
CA VAL A 90 3.68 -9.65 -5.51
C VAL A 90 2.59 -9.92 -6.54
N ALA A 91 2.95 -10.05 -7.82
CA ALA A 91 1.99 -10.29 -8.90
C ALA A 91 1.26 -11.64 -8.75
N ASP A 92 1.99 -12.68 -8.35
CA ASP A 92 1.43 -14.02 -8.08
C ASP A 92 0.40 -13.96 -6.94
N ALA A 93 0.76 -13.34 -5.81
CA ALA A 93 -0.13 -13.17 -4.66
C ALA A 93 -1.35 -12.28 -4.96
N ALA A 94 -1.15 -11.18 -5.72
CA ALA A 94 -2.21 -10.23 -6.05
C ALA A 94 -3.30 -10.85 -6.92
N GLY A 95 -2.89 -11.66 -7.90
CA GLY A 95 -3.78 -12.24 -8.90
C GLY A 95 -4.55 -11.18 -9.73
N THR A 96 -5.67 -11.60 -10.31
CA THR A 96 -6.52 -10.70 -11.12
C THR A 96 -7.52 -9.94 -10.24
N LEU A 97 -7.53 -8.61 -10.37
CA LEU A 97 -8.48 -7.74 -9.68
C LEU A 97 -9.93 -8.05 -10.06
N LYS A 98 -10.74 -8.40 -9.06
CA LYS A 98 -12.14 -8.87 -9.24
C LYS A 98 -13.07 -8.38 -8.13
N GLY A 99 -14.38 -8.63 -8.28
CA GLY A 99 -15.37 -8.38 -7.24
C GLY A 99 -15.46 -6.92 -6.77
N THR A 100 -15.58 -6.72 -5.46
CA THR A 100 -15.71 -5.40 -4.82
C THR A 100 -14.46 -4.54 -5.02
N ALA A 101 -13.27 -5.13 -4.91
CA ALA A 101 -12.00 -4.42 -5.13
C ALA A 101 -11.93 -3.80 -6.54
N LYS A 102 -12.35 -4.56 -7.58
CA LYS A 102 -12.45 -4.04 -8.95
C LYS A 102 -13.44 -2.87 -9.07
N LYS A 103 -14.61 -2.96 -8.43
CA LYS A 103 -15.61 -1.87 -8.45
C LYS A 103 -15.05 -0.60 -7.81
N ARG A 104 -14.36 -0.74 -6.67
CA ARG A 104 -13.69 0.38 -5.98
C ARG A 104 -12.58 0.99 -6.83
N ALA A 105 -11.78 0.17 -7.50
CA ALA A 105 -10.72 0.65 -8.39
C ALA A 105 -11.27 1.42 -9.59
N LEU A 106 -12.30 0.89 -10.25
CA LEU A 106 -12.97 1.59 -11.37
C LEU A 106 -13.60 2.91 -10.91
N ARG A 107 -14.21 2.93 -9.72
CA ARG A 107 -14.73 4.17 -9.13
C ARG A 107 -13.60 5.17 -8.86
N ALA A 108 -12.47 4.73 -8.28
CA ALA A 108 -11.30 5.58 -8.07
C ALA A 108 -10.79 6.18 -9.39
N LEU A 109 -10.65 5.36 -10.43
CA LEU A 109 -10.23 5.80 -11.76
C LEU A 109 -11.23 6.77 -12.42
N SER A 110 -12.53 6.68 -12.12
CA SER A 110 -13.53 7.61 -12.66
C SER A 110 -13.38 9.06 -12.18
N PHE A 111 -12.60 9.29 -11.12
CA PHE A 111 -12.27 10.63 -10.64
C PHE A 111 -11.05 11.24 -11.33
N LEU A 112 -10.34 10.47 -12.17
CA LEU A 112 -9.22 11.01 -12.93
C LEU A 112 -9.72 12.09 -13.88
N ARG A 113 -9.04 13.23 -13.86
CA ARG A 113 -9.23 14.33 -14.80
C ARG A 113 -8.04 14.35 -15.74
N ALA A 114 -8.24 14.87 -16.95
CA ALA A 114 -7.12 15.19 -17.81
C ALA A 114 -6.19 16.15 -17.05
N PRO A 115 -4.87 15.90 -17.07
CA PRO A 115 -3.94 16.87 -16.52
C PRO A 115 -4.08 18.19 -17.29
N ASP A 116 -3.90 19.30 -16.59
CA ASP A 116 -3.79 20.60 -17.23
C ASP A 116 -2.54 20.64 -18.12
N ASP A 117 -2.50 21.57 -19.07
CA ASP A 117 -1.31 21.80 -19.90
C ASP A 117 -0.10 22.09 -19.00
N PHE A 118 1.01 21.39 -19.24
CA PHE A 118 2.24 21.51 -18.45
C PHE A 118 3.34 22.22 -19.24
N ASP A 119 3.68 23.46 -18.84
CA ASP A 119 4.84 24.18 -19.37
C ASP A 119 6.12 23.73 -18.67
N VAL A 120 6.84 22.82 -19.33
CA VAL A 120 8.12 22.28 -18.85
C VAL A 120 9.14 23.39 -18.60
N ALA A 121 9.21 24.39 -19.50
CA ALA A 121 10.21 25.45 -19.40
C ALA A 121 9.92 26.39 -18.22
N GLU A 122 8.65 26.63 -17.90
CA GLU A 122 8.26 27.34 -16.68
C GLU A 122 8.62 26.56 -15.43
N ALA A 123 8.30 25.26 -15.38
CA ALA A 123 8.65 24.40 -14.27
C ALA A 123 10.16 24.36 -14.00
N GLU A 124 11.00 24.30 -15.04
CA GLU A 124 12.46 24.37 -14.92
C GLU A 124 12.91 25.71 -14.31
N ARG A 125 12.36 26.85 -14.77
CA ARG A 125 12.69 28.17 -14.19
C ARG A 125 12.32 28.26 -12.71
N VAL A 126 11.17 27.72 -12.32
CA VAL A 126 10.75 27.68 -10.91
C VAL A 126 11.72 26.85 -10.09
N LEU A 127 12.09 25.66 -10.57
CA LEU A 127 13.05 24.78 -9.89
C LEU A 127 14.41 25.48 -9.71
N ASP A 128 14.96 26.06 -10.78
CA ASP A 128 16.23 26.79 -10.74
C ASP A 128 16.20 27.92 -9.72
N SER A 129 15.08 28.67 -9.65
CA SER A 129 14.93 29.75 -8.68
C SER A 129 14.93 29.25 -7.22
N MET A 130 14.28 28.11 -6.95
CA MET A 130 14.25 27.49 -5.62
C MET A 130 15.62 26.95 -5.23
N MET A 131 16.35 26.36 -6.18
CA MET A 131 17.70 25.83 -5.96
C MET A 131 18.73 26.93 -5.74
N ALA A 132 18.58 28.09 -6.37
CA ALA A 132 19.47 29.24 -6.17
C ALA A 132 19.26 29.96 -4.83
N MET A 133 18.18 29.67 -4.11
CA MET A 133 17.88 30.21 -2.77
C MET A 133 18.36 29.31 -1.62
N ALA A 134 18.92 28.14 -1.91
CA ALA A 134 19.47 27.18 -0.95
C ALA A 134 21.00 27.28 -0.85
#